data_AF-A0A2A9MH64-F1
#
_entry.id   AF-A0A2A9MH64-F1
#
_cell.length_a   1.000
_cell.length_b   1.000
_cell.length_c   1.000
_cell.angle_alpha   90.00
_cell.angle_beta   90.00
_cell.angle_gamma   90.00
#
_symmetry.space_group_name_H-M   'P 1'
#
loop_
_entity.id
_entity.type
_entity.pdbx_description
1 polymer ?
#
loop_
_entity_poly.entity_id
_entity_poly.type
_entity_poly.pdbx_seq_one_letter_code
_entity_poly.pdbx_strand_id
1 'polypeptide(L)'
;MAAARTPSNTTPYSAELQTFLITKFDPLLAIVRELNDRLQSSEKERFRLERRTQRLEHQVLALVDSVEKGKPLERIEENDEDNPQAIREMLRSEEALVAPWLFSCQIGTPTSALQVLLEFTPDTTEELDVKLWKREEDMWIMFLEELPDAFVLRKPDSLQLLDLRRAARRALLELCRGEALFILRNVPGKLEAASCPTAITLVAILAAALSEAWSRIEAAEPEALGRVALVLEGSDIGSRLRAGRKRFRIEPLN
;
A
#
# COMPACT_ATOMS: atom_id res chain seq x y z
N MET A 1 -9.44 46.09 39.20
CA MET A 1 -9.24 44.90 38.32
C MET A 1 -10.56 44.17 38.23
N ALA A 2 -11.28 44.32 37.10
CA ALA A 2 -12.53 43.62 36.85
C ALA A 2 -12.23 42.37 36.01
N ALA A 3 -12.53 41.18 36.55
CA ALA A 3 -12.48 39.94 35.78
C ALA A 3 -13.78 39.82 34.96
N ALA A 4 -13.62 39.67 33.65
CA ALA A 4 -14.71 39.53 32.70
C ALA A 4 -15.45 38.20 32.93
N ARG A 5 -16.78 38.28 33.03
CA ARG A 5 -17.69 37.13 33.04
C ARG A 5 -17.76 36.55 31.62
N THR A 6 -17.43 35.28 31.45
CA THR A 6 -17.76 34.52 30.25
C THR A 6 -19.25 34.16 30.25
N PRO A 7 -19.96 34.27 29.11
CA PRO A 7 -21.39 33.99 29.04
C PRO A 7 -21.62 32.47 29.06
N SER A 8 -22.41 31.99 30.02
CA SER A 8 -22.95 30.64 30.03
C SER A 8 -24.06 30.52 28.99
N ASN A 9 -23.78 29.87 27.86
CA ASN A 9 -24.83 29.34 27.02
C ASN A 9 -25.51 28.20 27.79
N THR A 10 -26.68 28.46 28.34
CA THR A 10 -27.52 27.46 29.00
C THR A 10 -28.19 26.59 27.94
N THR A 11 -27.48 25.55 27.49
CA THR A 11 -28.11 24.42 26.81
C THR A 11 -28.85 23.54 27.85
N PRO A 12 -30.08 23.07 27.56
CA PRO A 12 -30.94 22.39 28.55
C PRO A 12 -30.50 20.96 28.92
N TYR A 13 -29.32 20.53 28.46
CA TYR A 13 -28.81 19.17 28.64
C TYR A 13 -27.77 19.12 29.76
N SER A 14 -27.77 18.07 30.58
CA SER A 14 -26.74 17.89 31.62
C SER A 14 -25.34 17.80 31.00
N ALA A 15 -24.31 18.28 31.71
CA ALA A 15 -22.93 18.33 31.21
C ALA A 15 -22.39 16.94 30.80
N GLU A 16 -22.83 15.88 31.49
CA GLU A 16 -22.50 14.48 31.16
C GLU A 16 -23.12 14.06 29.81
N LEU A 17 -24.35 14.49 29.54
CA LEU A 17 -25.07 14.17 28.31
C LEU A 17 -24.48 14.94 27.13
N GLN A 18 -24.05 16.19 27.34
CA GLN A 18 -23.29 16.96 26.34
C GLN A 18 -21.93 16.30 26.03
N THR A 19 -21.21 15.85 27.06
CA THR A 19 -19.93 15.15 26.89
C THR A 19 -20.12 13.83 26.14
N PHE A 20 -21.17 13.06 26.46
CA PHE A 20 -21.51 11.84 25.75
C PHE A 20 -21.89 12.10 24.28
N LEU A 21 -22.70 13.13 24.02
CA LEU A 21 -23.10 13.51 22.67
C LEU A 21 -21.87 13.81 21.81
N ILE A 22 -20.94 14.64 22.30
CA ILE A 22 -19.76 15.06 21.54
C ILE A 22 -18.74 13.92 21.40
N THR A 23 -18.51 13.13 22.45
CA THR A 23 -17.40 12.16 22.47
C THR A 23 -17.78 10.77 21.97
N LYS A 24 -19.06 10.42 21.98
CA LYS A 24 -19.54 9.07 21.61
C LYS A 24 -20.57 9.11 20.50
N PHE A 25 -21.59 9.96 20.63
CA PHE A 25 -22.70 9.96 19.69
C PHE A 25 -22.34 10.58 18.33
N ASP A 26 -21.74 11.77 18.31
CA ASP A 26 -21.37 12.48 17.08
C ASP A 26 -20.35 11.71 16.22
N PRO A 27 -19.28 11.09 16.80
CA PRO A 27 -18.38 10.22 16.03
C PRO A 27 -19.08 9.00 15.45
N LEU A 28 -19.98 8.35 16.21
CA LEU A 28 -20.76 7.22 15.70
C LEU A 28 -21.69 7.64 14.57
N LEU A 29 -22.32 8.82 14.69
CA LEU A 29 -23.17 9.37 13.64
C LEU A 29 -22.37 9.70 12.37
N ALA A 30 -21.15 10.21 12.53
CA ALA A 30 -20.24 10.46 11.42
C ALA A 30 -19.84 9.16 10.69
N ILE A 31 -19.48 8.12 11.44
CA ILE A 31 -19.18 6.78 10.89
C ILE A 31 -20.39 6.21 10.16
N VAL A 32 -21.59 6.29 10.74
CA VAL A 32 -22.81 5.80 10.10
C VAL A 32 -23.11 6.54 8.79
N ARG A 33 -22.91 7.87 8.75
CA ARG A 33 -23.05 8.65 7.52
C ARG A 33 -22.03 8.24 6.48
N GLU A 34 -20.77 8.12 6.85
CA GLU A 34 -19.70 7.71 5.93
C GLU A 34 -19.94 6.30 5.36
N LEU A 35 -20.36 5.35 6.21
CA LEU A 35 -20.70 4.01 5.76
C LEU A 35 -21.91 4.01 4.81
N ASN A 36 -22.90 4.86 5.06
CA ASN A 36 -24.07 4.97 4.19
C ASN A 36 -23.71 5.60 2.83
N ASP A 37 -22.87 6.63 2.83
CA ASP A 37 -22.36 7.25 1.59
C ASP A 37 -21.54 6.25 0.77
N ARG A 38 -20.67 5.47 1.44
CA ARG A 38 -19.90 4.39 0.82
C ARG A 38 -20.83 3.31 0.25
N LEU A 39 -21.85 2.89 0.99
CA LEU A 39 -22.81 1.91 0.53
C LEU A 39 -23.54 2.39 -0.74
N GLN A 40 -24.05 3.62 -0.74
CA GLN A 40 -24.72 4.19 -1.91
C GLN A 40 -23.80 4.30 -3.13
N SER A 41 -22.53 4.67 -2.91
CA SER A 41 -21.53 4.72 -3.99
C SER A 41 -21.29 3.32 -4.59
N SER A 42 -21.18 2.31 -3.73
CA SER A 42 -20.99 0.91 -4.13
C SER A 42 -22.21 0.37 -4.88
N GLU A 43 -23.42 0.66 -4.42
CA GLU A 43 -24.66 0.25 -5.12
C GLU A 43 -24.75 0.88 -6.52
N LYS A 44 -24.36 2.14 -6.66
CA LYS A 44 -24.33 2.84 -7.95
C LYS A 44 -23.30 2.24 -8.90
N GLU A 45 -22.14 1.84 -8.40
CA GLU A 45 -21.12 1.15 -9.19
C GLU A 45 -21.56 -0.25 -9.59
N ARG A 46 -22.14 -1.02 -8.65
CA ARG A 46 -22.71 -2.34 -8.93
C ARG A 46 -23.71 -2.27 -10.08
N PHE A 47 -24.64 -1.31 -10.04
CA PHE A 47 -25.63 -1.12 -11.10
C PHE A 47 -25.00 -0.80 -12.46
N ARG A 48 -23.93 0.02 -12.48
CA ARG A 48 -23.19 0.34 -13.71
C ARG A 48 -22.49 -0.90 -14.27
N LEU A 49 -21.85 -1.69 -13.41
CA LEU A 49 -21.16 -2.92 -13.79
C LEU A 49 -22.15 -3.96 -14.30
N GLU A 50 -23.28 -4.18 -13.62
CA GLU A 50 -24.34 -5.10 -14.07
C GLU A 50 -24.83 -4.73 -15.48
N ARG A 51 -25.05 -3.45 -15.77
CA ARG A 51 -25.41 -2.99 -17.12
C ARG A 51 -24.31 -3.24 -18.16
N ARG A 52 -23.03 -3.12 -17.78
CA ARG A 52 -21.91 -3.39 -18.69
C ARG A 52 -21.79 -4.89 -18.96
N THR A 53 -21.91 -5.73 -17.92
CA THR A 53 -21.90 -7.19 -18.05
C THR A 53 -23.02 -7.65 -18.96
N GLN A 54 -24.25 -7.17 -18.77
CA GLN A 54 -25.37 -7.50 -19.67
C GLN A 54 -25.10 -7.08 -21.13
N ARG A 55 -24.49 -5.90 -21.35
CA ARG A 55 -24.09 -5.45 -22.69
C ARG A 55 -23.04 -6.38 -23.31
N LEU A 56 -21.99 -6.71 -22.55
CA LEU A 56 -20.91 -7.60 -23.01
C LEU A 56 -21.43 -9.01 -23.28
N GLU A 57 -22.28 -9.56 -22.43
CA GLU A 57 -22.93 -10.85 -22.64
C GLU A 57 -23.76 -10.84 -23.93
N HIS A 58 -24.54 -9.79 -24.16
CA HIS A 58 -25.30 -9.64 -25.39
C HIS A 58 -24.40 -9.54 -26.63
N GLN A 59 -23.28 -8.82 -26.52
CA GLN A 59 -22.29 -8.70 -27.59
C GLN A 59 -21.60 -10.04 -27.88
N VAL A 60 -21.22 -10.80 -26.85
CA VAL A 60 -20.63 -12.13 -27.02
C VAL A 60 -21.61 -13.07 -27.71
N LEU A 61 -22.89 -13.07 -27.32
CA LEU A 61 -23.92 -13.86 -27.99
C LEU A 61 -24.09 -13.46 -29.47
N ALA A 62 -24.09 -12.17 -29.78
CA ALA A 62 -24.18 -11.67 -31.15
C ALA A 62 -22.95 -12.04 -32.01
N LEU A 63 -21.76 -12.02 -31.42
CA LEU A 63 -20.51 -12.43 -32.07
C LEU A 63 -20.50 -13.94 -32.34
N VAL A 64 -20.93 -14.76 -31.37
CA VAL A 64 -21.08 -16.20 -31.53
C VAL A 64 -22.05 -16.51 -32.67
N ASP A 65 -23.22 -15.86 -32.70
CA ASP A 65 -24.21 -16.03 -33.78
C ASP A 65 -23.67 -15.61 -35.15
N SER A 66 -22.86 -14.55 -35.21
CA SER A 66 -22.24 -14.07 -36.45
C SER A 66 -21.18 -15.02 -36.97
N VAL A 67 -20.38 -15.62 -36.08
CA VAL A 67 -19.39 -16.66 -36.40
C VAL A 67 -20.08 -17.94 -36.89
N GLU A 68 -21.13 -18.39 -36.20
CA GLU A 68 -21.91 -19.57 -36.59
C GLU A 68 -22.61 -19.40 -37.95
N LYS A 69 -23.06 -18.18 -38.27
CA LYS A 69 -23.74 -17.86 -39.54
C LYS A 69 -22.81 -17.37 -40.65
N GLY A 70 -21.50 -17.30 -40.40
CA GLY A 70 -20.49 -16.86 -41.38
C GLY A 70 -20.66 -15.42 -41.87
N LYS A 71 -21.26 -14.53 -41.05
CA LYS A 71 -21.44 -13.11 -41.40
C LYS A 71 -20.14 -12.33 -41.14
N PRO A 72 -19.81 -11.31 -41.96
CA PRO A 72 -18.67 -10.44 -41.69
C PRO A 72 -18.89 -9.68 -40.38
N LEU A 73 -17.86 -9.65 -39.54
CA LEU A 73 -17.86 -8.96 -38.25
C LEU A 73 -17.99 -7.45 -38.49
N GLU A 74 -19.10 -6.85 -38.06
CA GLU A 74 -19.26 -5.40 -38.05
C GLU A 74 -18.30 -4.81 -37.01
N ARG A 75 -17.56 -3.75 -37.41
CA ARG A 75 -16.71 -3.00 -36.48
C ARG A 75 -17.61 -2.27 -35.50
N ILE A 76 -17.51 -2.64 -34.24
CA ILE A 76 -18.22 -2.01 -33.13
C ILE A 76 -17.63 -0.61 -32.94
N GLU A 77 -18.50 0.41 -32.96
CA GLU A 77 -18.12 1.79 -32.62
C GLU A 77 -17.69 1.81 -31.13
N GLU A 78 -16.44 2.20 -30.88
CA GLU A 78 -15.91 2.41 -29.53
C GLU A 78 -16.73 3.50 -28.83
N ASN A 79 -17.52 3.11 -27.83
CA ASN A 79 -18.22 4.07 -26.99
C ASN A 79 -17.20 4.69 -25.99
N ASP A 80 -17.39 5.96 -25.65
CA ASP A 80 -16.49 6.75 -24.77
C ASP A 80 -16.20 6.11 -23.39
N GLU A 81 -16.97 5.11 -22.95
CA GLU A 81 -16.76 4.36 -21.70
C GLU A 81 -15.59 3.35 -21.75
N ASP A 82 -15.15 2.92 -22.94
CA ASP A 82 -13.97 2.04 -23.10
C ASP A 82 -12.66 2.85 -23.28
N ASN A 83 -12.67 4.13 -22.91
CA ASN A 83 -11.48 4.95 -22.90
C ASN A 83 -10.43 4.34 -21.94
N PRO A 84 -9.19 4.06 -22.39
CA PRO A 84 -8.13 3.49 -21.55
C PRO A 84 -7.81 4.34 -20.32
N GLN A 85 -8.21 5.61 -20.32
CA GLN A 85 -8.08 6.52 -19.19
C GLN A 85 -9.12 6.22 -18.08
N ALA A 86 -10.36 5.90 -18.44
CA ALA A 86 -11.41 5.49 -17.51
C ALA A 86 -11.09 4.11 -16.90
N ILE A 87 -10.56 3.18 -17.70
CA ILE A 87 -10.07 1.87 -17.23
C ILE A 87 -8.90 2.05 -16.25
N ARG A 88 -7.97 2.99 -16.51
CA ARG A 88 -6.88 3.32 -15.57
C ARG A 88 -7.38 3.98 -14.29
N GLU A 89 -8.46 4.76 -14.33
CA GLU A 89 -9.07 5.35 -13.15
C GLU A 89 -9.81 4.30 -12.30
N MET A 90 -10.45 3.32 -12.93
CA MET A 90 -11.05 2.17 -12.22
C MET A 90 -9.99 1.26 -11.59
N LEU A 91 -8.91 0.92 -12.29
CA LEU A 91 -7.79 0.14 -11.70
C LEU A 91 -7.14 0.87 -10.52
N ARG A 92 -7.12 2.20 -10.52
CA ARG A 92 -6.68 3.00 -9.35
C ARG A 92 -7.63 2.89 -8.17
N SER A 93 -8.93 2.65 -8.38
CA SER A 93 -9.88 2.46 -7.28
C SER A 93 -9.73 1.08 -6.65
N GLU A 94 -9.39 0.04 -7.43
CA GLU A 94 -9.01 -1.28 -6.89
C GLU A 94 -7.70 -1.24 -6.11
N GLU A 95 -6.65 -0.56 -6.61
CA GLU A 95 -5.41 -0.34 -5.85
C GLU A 95 -5.63 0.44 -4.54
N ALA A 96 -6.73 1.20 -4.43
CA ALA A 96 -7.10 1.91 -3.21
C ALA A 96 -7.86 1.05 -2.18
N LEU A 97 -8.30 -0.16 -2.57
CA LEU A 97 -8.93 -1.13 -1.67
C LEU A 97 -7.90 -1.99 -0.94
N VAL A 98 -6.67 -2.08 -1.47
CA VAL A 98 -5.56 -2.82 -0.84
C VAL A 98 -4.90 -1.91 0.20
N ALA A 99 -4.75 -2.42 1.42
CA ALA A 99 -4.07 -1.69 2.48
C ALA A 99 -2.65 -1.30 2.02
N PRO A 100 -2.24 -0.04 2.21
CA PRO A 100 -0.89 0.40 1.84
C PRO A 100 0.15 -0.42 2.60
N TRP A 101 1.19 -0.85 1.90
CA TRP A 101 2.35 -1.54 2.49
C TRP A 101 3.62 -0.70 2.41
N LEU A 102 3.65 0.31 1.53
CA LEU A 102 4.81 1.18 1.30
C LEU A 102 4.50 2.59 1.77
N PHE A 103 5.26 3.05 2.75
CA PHE A 103 5.03 4.31 3.44
C PHE A 103 6.24 5.23 3.37
N SER A 104 6.04 6.52 3.68
CA SER A 104 7.12 7.46 3.93
C SER A 104 6.89 8.25 5.21
N CYS A 105 7.96 8.55 5.94
CA CYS A 105 7.94 9.41 7.12
C CYS A 105 9.08 10.43 7.08
N GLN A 106 9.00 11.43 7.96
CA GLN A 106 10.03 12.46 8.10
C GLN A 106 11.30 11.90 8.75
N ILE A 107 12.43 12.53 8.44
CA ILE A 107 13.70 12.16 9.05
C ILE A 107 13.66 12.35 10.58
N GLY A 108 14.18 11.37 11.30
CA GLY A 108 14.20 11.34 12.77
C GLY A 108 12.91 10.85 13.41
N THR A 109 11.93 10.35 12.64
CA THR A 109 10.72 9.75 13.23
C THR A 109 11.10 8.52 14.07
N PRO A 110 10.78 8.47 15.38
CA PRO A 110 11.13 7.34 16.24
C PRO A 110 10.50 6.03 15.78
N THR A 111 11.25 4.93 15.89
CA THR A 111 10.78 3.55 15.61
C THR A 111 9.48 3.24 16.34
N SER A 112 9.41 3.59 17.63
CA SER A 112 8.26 3.36 18.48
C SER A 112 7.01 4.09 18.00
N ALA A 113 7.15 5.27 17.40
CA ALA A 113 6.03 6.00 16.83
C ALA A 113 5.47 5.28 15.59
N LEU A 114 6.36 4.76 14.73
CA LEU A 114 5.98 3.98 13.55
C LEU A 114 5.33 2.64 13.95
N GLN A 115 5.87 1.97 14.96
CA GLN A 115 5.31 0.74 15.52
C GLN A 115 3.89 0.94 16.05
N VAL A 116 3.64 2.02 16.80
CA VAL A 116 2.29 2.32 17.29
C VAL A 116 1.35 2.70 16.15
N LEU A 117 1.79 3.57 15.24
CA LEU A 117 0.96 4.06 14.13
C LEU A 117 0.56 2.94 13.16
N LEU A 118 1.48 2.02 12.91
CA LEU A 118 1.27 0.87 12.04
C LEU A 118 1.00 -0.40 12.86
N GLU A 119 0.71 -0.33 14.15
CA GLU A 119 0.35 -1.51 14.96
C GLU A 119 1.31 -2.72 14.83
N PHE A 120 2.62 -2.50 14.72
CA PHE A 120 3.65 -3.55 14.71
C PHE A 120 4.34 -3.67 16.06
N THR A 121 4.85 -4.86 16.37
CA THR A 121 5.62 -5.11 17.60
C THR A 121 7.12 -4.89 17.39
N PRO A 122 7.88 -4.59 18.46
CA PRO A 122 9.34 -4.47 18.37
C PRO A 122 10.02 -5.74 17.82
N ASP A 123 9.52 -6.92 18.18
CA ASP A 123 10.11 -8.21 17.80
C ASP A 123 10.01 -8.53 16.29
N THR A 124 9.23 -7.74 15.55
CA THR A 124 9.02 -7.88 14.11
C THR A 124 9.47 -6.64 13.33
N THR A 125 10.15 -5.70 14.00
CA THR A 125 10.57 -4.43 13.41
C THR A 125 12.08 -4.39 13.23
N GLU A 126 12.53 -4.07 12.02
CA GLU A 126 13.94 -4.00 11.68
C GLU A 126 14.29 -2.69 10.99
N GLU A 127 15.48 -2.18 11.27
CA GLU A 127 15.97 -0.91 10.71
C GLU A 127 17.16 -1.14 9.80
N LEU A 128 17.11 -0.56 8.59
CA LEU A 128 18.17 -0.67 7.61
C LEU A 128 18.65 0.72 7.23
N ASP A 129 19.94 1.01 7.42
CA ASP A 129 20.52 2.31 7.04
C ASP A 129 20.97 2.33 5.58
N VAL A 130 20.20 3.04 4.76
CA VAL A 130 20.44 3.16 3.31
C VAL A 130 21.77 3.85 2.98
N LYS A 131 22.32 4.66 3.91
CA LYS A 131 23.64 5.30 3.70
C LYS A 131 24.78 4.29 3.58
N LEU A 132 24.63 3.11 4.15
CA LEU A 132 25.65 2.05 4.09
C LEU A 132 25.59 1.26 2.78
N TRP A 133 24.53 1.40 2.00
CA TRP A 133 24.34 0.67 0.75
C TRP A 133 25.10 1.34 -0.40
N LYS A 134 26.30 0.85 -0.69
CA LYS A 134 27.11 1.31 -1.84
C LYS A 134 26.86 0.44 -3.07
N ARG A 135 26.54 -0.83 -2.85
CA ARG A 135 26.26 -1.85 -3.84
C ARG A 135 25.05 -2.69 -3.43
N GLU A 136 24.56 -3.48 -4.38
CA GLU A 136 23.42 -4.37 -4.13
C GLU A 136 23.79 -5.50 -3.15
N GLU A 137 25.03 -5.96 -3.17
CA GLU A 137 25.54 -6.91 -2.19
C GLU A 137 25.43 -6.35 -0.76
N ASP A 138 25.85 -5.10 -0.54
CA ASP A 138 25.80 -4.45 0.79
C ASP A 138 24.36 -4.41 1.32
N MET A 139 23.41 -4.06 0.44
CA MET A 139 21.98 -4.04 0.76
C MET A 139 21.47 -5.44 1.14
N TRP A 140 21.79 -6.47 0.35
CA TRP A 140 21.31 -7.83 0.65
C TRP A 140 21.98 -8.45 1.88
N ILE A 141 23.25 -8.14 2.12
CA ILE A 141 23.95 -8.59 3.32
C ILE A 141 23.26 -7.99 4.55
N MET A 142 23.10 -6.66 4.59
CA MET A 142 22.43 -6.01 5.72
C MET A 142 20.99 -6.52 5.89
N PHE A 143 20.23 -6.61 4.79
CA PHE A 143 18.87 -7.13 4.86
C PHE A 143 18.79 -8.55 5.42
N LEU A 144 19.75 -9.44 5.10
CA LEU A 144 19.78 -10.82 5.58
C LEU A 144 20.32 -10.95 7.01
N GLU A 145 21.14 -10.01 7.46
CA GLU A 145 21.71 -9.98 8.81
C GLU A 145 20.71 -9.43 9.84
N GLU A 146 19.92 -8.43 9.45
CA GLU A 146 18.91 -7.76 10.28
C GLU A 146 17.51 -8.40 10.08
N LEU A 147 17.43 -9.72 9.88
CA LEU A 147 16.12 -10.39 9.84
C LEU A 147 15.67 -10.76 11.24
N PRO A 148 14.36 -10.67 11.54
CA PRO A 148 13.87 -11.05 12.85
C PRO A 148 14.16 -12.53 13.12
N ASP A 149 14.57 -12.84 14.36
CA ASP A 149 14.93 -14.20 14.80
C ASP A 149 13.80 -15.23 14.59
N ALA A 150 12.55 -14.76 14.50
CA ALA A 150 11.38 -15.57 14.18
C ALA A 150 11.49 -16.28 12.82
N PHE A 151 12.30 -15.76 11.90
CA PHE A 151 12.49 -16.32 10.57
C PHE A 151 13.76 -17.18 10.52
N VAL A 152 13.62 -18.49 10.72
CA VAL A 152 14.73 -19.44 10.64
C VAL A 152 15.15 -19.62 9.17
N LEU A 153 16.10 -18.81 8.73
CA LEU A 153 16.58 -18.82 7.36
C LEU A 153 17.95 -19.45 7.23
N ARG A 154 18.13 -20.23 6.17
CA ARG A 154 19.47 -20.71 5.79
C ARG A 154 20.31 -19.51 5.39
N LYS A 155 21.47 -19.38 6.04
CA LYS A 155 22.52 -18.44 5.64
C LYS A 155 22.87 -18.63 4.14
N PRO A 156 23.27 -17.56 3.44
CA PRO A 156 23.70 -17.66 2.07
C PRO A 156 24.94 -18.55 1.95
N ASP A 157 25.04 -19.30 0.84
CA ASP A 157 26.17 -20.22 0.59
C ASP A 157 27.48 -19.45 0.35
N SER A 158 27.38 -18.22 -0.17
CA SER A 158 28.50 -17.29 -0.36
C SER A 158 28.01 -15.83 -0.34
N LEU A 159 28.94 -14.88 -0.25
CA LEU A 159 28.66 -13.44 -0.39
C LEU A 159 28.63 -12.98 -1.86
N GLN A 160 28.58 -13.90 -2.83
CA GLN A 160 28.36 -13.52 -4.21
C GLN A 160 26.92 -13.05 -4.42
N LEU A 161 26.74 -12.03 -5.25
CA LEU A 161 25.43 -11.42 -5.50
C LEU A 161 24.33 -12.42 -5.90
N LEU A 162 24.68 -13.46 -6.67
CA LEU A 162 23.73 -14.47 -7.09
C LEU A 162 23.18 -15.27 -5.89
N ASP A 163 24.05 -15.65 -4.96
CA ASP A 163 23.67 -16.43 -3.77
C ASP A 163 22.95 -15.56 -2.76
N LEU A 164 23.37 -14.30 -2.59
CA LEU A 164 22.67 -13.29 -1.79
C LEU A 164 21.25 -13.07 -2.29
N ARG A 165 21.05 -12.85 -3.60
CA ARG A 165 19.70 -12.72 -4.20
C ARG A 165 18.84 -13.96 -3.98
N ARG A 166 19.42 -15.16 -4.08
CA ARG A 166 18.69 -16.42 -3.83
C ARG A 166 18.30 -16.58 -2.36
N ALA A 167 19.18 -16.22 -1.43
CA ALA A 167 18.87 -16.21 0.00
C ALA A 167 17.80 -15.15 0.31
N ALA A 168 17.96 -13.91 -0.16
CA ALA A 168 17.01 -12.83 0.04
C ALA A 168 15.61 -13.14 -0.52
N ARG A 169 15.52 -13.74 -1.70
CA ARG A 169 14.23 -14.17 -2.26
C ARG A 169 13.53 -15.22 -1.39
N ARG A 170 14.27 -16.16 -0.82
CA ARG A 170 13.70 -17.15 0.12
C ARG A 170 13.25 -16.47 1.41
N ALA A 171 14.09 -15.58 1.95
CA ALA A 171 13.76 -14.79 3.13
C ALA A 171 12.48 -13.97 2.95
N LEU A 172 12.36 -13.25 1.83
CA LEU A 172 11.18 -12.44 1.52
C LEU A 172 9.90 -13.27 1.40
N LEU A 173 9.97 -14.50 0.87
CA LEU A 173 8.81 -15.40 0.81
C LEU A 173 8.36 -15.86 2.20
N GLU A 174 9.29 -16.11 3.13
CA GLU A 174 8.95 -16.44 4.52
C GLU A 174 8.43 -15.21 5.28
N LEU A 175 9.06 -14.04 5.08
CA LEU A 175 8.58 -12.77 5.66
C LEU A 175 7.16 -12.45 5.24
N CYS A 176 6.81 -12.64 3.95
CA CYS A 176 5.45 -12.43 3.46
C CYS A 176 4.41 -13.40 4.05
N ARG A 177 4.82 -14.44 4.77
CA ARG A 177 3.91 -15.31 5.53
C ARG A 177 3.78 -14.92 7.01
N GLY A 178 4.66 -14.06 7.50
CA GLY A 178 4.68 -13.59 8.87
C GLY A 178 4.27 -12.13 8.99
N GLU A 179 4.62 -11.53 10.13
CA GLU A 179 4.47 -10.09 10.35
C GLU A 179 5.86 -9.45 10.40
N ALA A 180 6.09 -8.40 9.61
CA ALA A 180 7.38 -7.69 9.58
C ALA A 180 7.23 -6.21 9.18
N LEU A 181 7.91 -5.33 9.91
CA LEU A 181 8.04 -3.91 9.61
C LEU A 181 9.51 -3.58 9.32
N PHE A 182 9.80 -3.14 8.10
CA PHE A 182 11.13 -2.64 7.74
C PHE A 182 11.13 -1.12 7.66
N ILE A 183 12.07 -0.49 8.37
CA ILE A 183 12.27 0.96 8.32
C ILE A 183 13.59 1.23 7.62
N LEU A 184 13.51 1.80 6.41
CA LEU A 184 14.68 2.24 5.66
C LEU A 184 15.05 3.64 6.14
N ARG A 185 16.11 3.73 6.93
CA ARG A 185 16.64 4.98 7.46
C ARG A 185 17.44 5.72 6.39
N ASN A 186 17.41 7.05 6.44
CA ASN A 186 18.21 7.93 5.57
C ASN A 186 17.99 7.73 4.05
N VAL A 187 16.75 7.48 3.61
CA VAL A 187 16.42 7.41 2.18
C VAL A 187 16.57 8.79 1.54
N PRO A 188 17.32 8.95 0.43
CA PRO A 188 17.48 10.24 -0.22
C PRO A 188 16.14 10.82 -0.70
N GLY A 189 15.90 12.08 -0.36
CA GLY A 189 14.74 12.85 -0.80
C GLY A 189 14.76 13.23 -2.28
N LYS A 190 13.73 13.95 -2.75
CA LYS A 190 13.71 14.48 -4.14
C LYS A 190 14.94 15.30 -4.50
N LEU A 191 15.45 16.11 -3.56
CA LEU A 191 16.62 16.97 -3.78
C LEU A 191 17.93 16.16 -3.81
N GLU A 192 18.03 15.11 -2.99
CA GLU A 192 19.25 14.30 -2.82
C GLU A 192 19.31 13.11 -3.79
N ALA A 193 18.17 12.68 -4.34
CA ALA A 193 18.07 11.55 -5.25
C ALA A 193 18.95 11.70 -6.50
N ALA A 194 19.12 12.94 -6.99
CA ALA A 194 19.98 13.23 -8.13
C ALA A 194 21.47 13.01 -7.82
N SER A 195 21.91 13.30 -6.59
CA SER A 195 23.28 13.05 -6.12
C SER A 195 23.51 11.63 -5.64
N CYS A 196 22.46 10.92 -5.24
CA CYS A 196 22.52 9.57 -4.67
C CYS A 196 21.68 8.54 -5.48
N PRO A 197 21.87 8.42 -6.81
CA PRO A 197 21.00 7.60 -7.65
C PRO A 197 21.12 6.09 -7.34
N THR A 198 22.29 5.64 -6.87
CA THR A 198 22.51 4.24 -6.47
C THR A 198 21.61 3.87 -5.30
N ALA A 199 21.57 4.67 -4.24
CA ALA A 199 20.76 4.42 -3.06
C ALA A 199 19.26 4.29 -3.41
N ILE A 200 18.74 5.19 -4.24
CA ILE A 200 17.34 5.12 -4.72
C ILE A 200 17.10 3.85 -5.55
N THR A 201 18.07 3.46 -6.38
CA THR A 201 17.97 2.23 -7.17
C THR A 201 17.93 0.99 -6.28
N LEU A 202 18.73 0.96 -5.21
CA LEU A 202 18.75 -0.15 -4.25
C LEU A 202 17.43 -0.24 -3.46
N VAL A 203 16.92 0.88 -2.95
CA VAL A 203 15.58 0.96 -2.33
C VAL A 203 14.50 0.43 -3.29
N ALA A 204 14.56 0.79 -4.56
CA ALA A 204 13.64 0.30 -5.58
C ALA A 204 13.77 -1.21 -5.84
N ILE A 205 14.98 -1.77 -5.79
CA ILE A 205 15.23 -3.21 -5.93
C ILE A 205 14.61 -3.97 -4.76
N LEU A 206 14.84 -3.53 -3.52
CA LEU A 206 14.27 -4.16 -2.33
C LEU A 206 12.74 -4.13 -2.37
N ALA A 207 12.14 -2.96 -2.62
CA ALA A 207 10.68 -2.81 -2.71
C ALA A 207 10.07 -3.69 -3.83
N ALA A 208 10.76 -3.81 -4.97
CA ALA A 208 10.29 -4.68 -6.05
C ALA A 208 10.38 -6.16 -5.70
N ALA A 209 11.45 -6.58 -5.02
CA ALA A 209 11.62 -7.96 -4.58
C ALA A 209 10.56 -8.34 -3.54
N LEU A 210 10.27 -7.43 -2.59
CA LEU A 210 9.21 -7.63 -1.60
C LEU A 210 7.83 -7.74 -2.27
N SER A 211 7.49 -6.81 -3.16
CA SER A 211 6.23 -6.88 -3.92
C SER A 211 6.12 -8.17 -4.75
N GLU A 212 7.21 -8.64 -5.34
CA GLU A 212 7.21 -9.90 -6.09
C GLU A 212 7.01 -11.11 -5.18
N ALA A 213 7.63 -11.15 -4.01
CA ALA A 213 7.42 -12.20 -3.02
C ALA A 213 5.97 -12.22 -2.52
N TRP A 214 5.43 -11.05 -2.18
CA TRP A 214 4.04 -10.88 -1.77
C TRP A 214 3.07 -11.46 -2.80
N SER A 215 3.15 -11.00 -4.06
CA SER A 215 2.25 -11.46 -5.12
C SER A 215 2.36 -12.96 -5.39
N ARG A 216 3.52 -13.59 -5.13
CA ARG A 216 3.69 -15.03 -5.27
C ARG A 216 2.98 -15.80 -4.16
N ILE A 217 3.07 -15.33 -2.91
CA ILE A 217 2.36 -15.95 -1.78
C ILE A 217 0.86 -15.75 -1.94
N GLU A 218 0.42 -14.53 -2.25
CA GLU A 218 -0.99 -14.21 -2.50
C GLU A 218 -1.61 -15.09 -3.60
N ALA A 219 -0.87 -15.37 -4.67
CA ALA A 219 -1.35 -16.23 -5.75
C ALA A 219 -1.34 -17.73 -5.42
N ALA A 220 -0.43 -18.19 -4.55
CA ALA A 220 -0.26 -19.61 -4.24
C ALA A 220 -1.04 -20.05 -3.01
N GLU A 221 -0.97 -19.27 -1.93
CA GLU A 221 -1.47 -19.57 -0.59
C GLU A 221 -1.98 -18.26 0.06
N PRO A 222 -3.12 -17.68 -0.42
CA PRO A 222 -3.61 -16.39 0.08
C PRO A 222 -3.93 -16.42 1.59
N GLU A 223 -4.32 -17.57 2.14
CA GLU A 223 -4.59 -17.74 3.57
C GLU A 223 -3.31 -17.69 4.43
N ALA A 224 -2.14 -17.94 3.83
CA ALA A 224 -0.85 -17.87 4.49
C ALA A 224 -0.21 -16.48 4.35
N LEU A 225 -0.87 -15.53 3.69
CA LEU A 225 -0.34 -14.19 3.50
C LEU A 225 -0.37 -13.42 4.83
N GLY A 226 0.81 -13.02 5.27
CA GLY A 226 1.01 -12.24 6.47
C GLY A 226 0.94 -10.74 6.22
N ARG A 227 1.55 -9.97 7.12
CA ARG A 227 1.48 -8.52 7.15
C ARG A 227 2.89 -7.93 7.10
N VAL A 228 3.26 -7.36 5.95
CA VAL A 228 4.57 -6.71 5.78
C VAL A 228 4.41 -5.25 5.42
N ALA A 229 5.17 -4.37 6.08
CA ALA A 229 5.22 -2.96 5.75
C ALA A 229 6.68 -2.49 5.55
N LEU A 230 6.87 -1.56 4.62
CA LEU A 230 8.13 -0.91 4.31
C LEU A 230 7.97 0.60 4.46
N VAL A 231 8.74 1.19 5.36
CA VAL A 231 8.72 2.64 5.63
C VAL A 231 9.99 3.28 5.09
N LEU A 232 9.85 4.31 4.27
CA LEU A 232 10.94 5.12 3.73
C LEU A 232 11.09 6.38 4.58
N GLU A 233 12.12 6.44 5.42
CA GLU A 233 12.42 7.63 6.19
C GLU A 233 13.35 8.56 5.39
N GLY A 234 12.89 9.78 5.13
CA GLY A 234 13.72 10.79 4.48
C GLY A 234 13.01 12.12 4.27
N SER A 235 13.77 13.14 3.87
CA SER A 235 13.22 14.47 3.64
C SER A 235 12.53 14.57 2.27
N ASP A 236 11.26 14.97 2.22
CA ASP A 236 10.50 15.13 0.97
C ASP A 236 10.57 13.90 0.03
N ILE A 237 10.27 12.71 0.57
CA ILE A 237 10.11 11.49 -0.22
C ILE A 237 8.95 11.68 -1.21
N GLY A 238 9.14 11.25 -2.46
CA GLY A 238 8.11 11.33 -3.49
C GLY A 238 6.92 10.41 -3.21
N SER A 239 5.77 10.66 -3.83
CA SER A 239 4.57 9.83 -3.68
C SER A 239 4.60 8.52 -4.47
N ARG A 240 5.67 8.27 -5.23
CA ARG A 240 5.85 7.05 -6.04
C ARG A 240 7.31 6.62 -6.11
N LEU A 241 7.52 5.31 -6.01
CA LEU A 241 8.80 4.65 -6.26
C LEU A 241 8.75 3.91 -7.59
N ARG A 242 9.75 4.12 -8.45
CA ARG A 242 9.86 3.37 -9.71
C ARG A 242 10.91 2.28 -9.59
N ALA A 243 10.51 1.03 -9.85
CA ALA A 243 11.42 -0.10 -9.94
C ALA A 243 11.29 -0.77 -11.31
N GLY A 244 12.19 -0.41 -12.23
CA GLY A 244 12.14 -0.86 -13.62
C GLY A 244 10.85 -0.43 -14.33
N ARG A 245 9.96 -1.40 -14.60
CA ARG A 245 8.64 -1.18 -15.23
C ARG A 245 7.52 -0.98 -14.20
N LYS A 246 7.71 -1.38 -12.95
CA LYS A 246 6.72 -1.24 -11.87
C LYS A 246 6.81 0.16 -11.24
N ARG A 247 5.67 0.65 -10.77
CA ARG A 247 5.55 1.89 -10.00
C ARG A 247 4.76 1.58 -8.74
N PHE A 248 5.34 1.83 -7.58
CA PHE A 248 4.70 1.64 -6.29
C PHE A 248 4.24 2.99 -5.76
N ARG A 249 3.02 3.05 -5.24
CA ARG A 249 2.53 4.22 -4.51
C ARG A 249 3.17 4.24 -3.13
N ILE A 250 3.58 5.42 -2.69
CA ILE A 250 4.10 5.64 -1.34
C ILE A 250 3.06 6.44 -0.57
N GLU A 251 2.66 5.95 0.58
CA GLU A 251 1.70 6.60 1.47
C GLU A 251 2.42 7.41 2.57
N PRO A 252 2.19 8.72 2.68
CA PRO A 252 2.81 9.52 3.73
C PRO A 252 2.17 9.23 5.10
N LEU A 253 3.01 8.94 6.09
CA LEU A 253 2.63 8.86 7.50
C LEU A 253 2.72 10.27 8.08
N ASN A 254 1.56 10.83 8.44
CA ASN A 254 1.42 12.16 9.05
C ASN A 254 1.23 12.05 10.56
#